data_AF-A0A251VEJ5-F1
#
_entry.id   AF-A0A251VEJ5-F1
#
_cell.length_a   1.000
_cell.length_b   1.000
_cell.length_c   1.000
_cell.angle_alpha   90.00
_cell.angle_beta   90.00
_cell.angle_gamma   90.00
#
_symmetry.space_group_name_H-M   'P 1'
#
loop_
_entity.id
_entity.type
_entity.pdbx_description
1 polymer ?
#
loop_
_entity_poly.entity_id
_entity_poly.type
_entity_poly.pdbx_seq_one_letter_code
_entity_poly.pdbx_strand_id
1 'polypeptide(L)'
;MSCNNRCDIRLEDPNSGDLFAVCFVYPGQRENAVESLLDLSRYFGLKIEDGTRKQVFIGLGFTERNEAFDFNVVLSDHEKYVKRESEKEDVCRG
;
A
#
# COMPACT_ATOMS: atom_id res chain seq x y z
N MET A 1 -6.67 -5.84 2.28
CA MET A 1 -7.37 -6.75 1.34
C MET A 1 -7.35 -6.10 -0.04
N SER A 2 -7.86 -6.74 -1.09
CA SER A 2 -8.04 -6.11 -2.41
C SER A 2 -9.49 -6.27 -2.84
N CYS A 3 -10.28 -5.20 -2.74
CA CYS A 3 -11.66 -5.16 -3.19
C CYS A 3 -11.84 -3.98 -4.16
N ASN A 4 -12.36 -4.24 -5.36
CA ASN A 4 -12.61 -3.25 -6.43
C ASN A 4 -11.41 -2.34 -6.77
N ASN A 5 -10.31 -2.91 -7.27
CA ASN A 5 -9.11 -2.18 -7.75
C ASN A 5 -8.40 -1.27 -6.72
N ARG A 6 -8.75 -1.36 -5.44
CA ARG A 6 -8.10 -0.62 -4.35
C ARG A 6 -7.40 -1.59 -3.41
N CYS A 7 -6.14 -1.31 -3.09
CA CYS A 7 -5.42 -2.02 -2.04
C CYS A 7 -5.48 -1.21 -0.75
N ASP A 8 -5.92 -1.87 0.31
CA ASP A 8 -5.84 -1.36 1.68
C ASP A 8 -4.74 -2.10 2.45
N ILE A 9 -3.80 -1.32 2.99
CA ILE A 9 -2.80 -1.79 3.96
C ILE A 9 -3.34 -1.44 5.34
N ARG A 10 -3.62 -2.46 6.15
CA ARG A 10 -4.22 -2.31 7.47
C ARG A 10 -3.17 -2.63 8.53
N LEU A 11 -2.95 -1.68 9.43
CA LEU A 11 -2.14 -1.88 10.63
C LEU A 11 -3.10 -2.27 11.75
N GLU A 12 -2.99 -3.50 12.24
CA GLU A 12 -3.86 -4.06 13.28
C GLU A 12 -3.04 -4.48 14.49
N ASP A 13 -3.60 -4.31 15.69
CA ASP A 13 -2.97 -4.82 16.91
C ASP A 13 -3.02 -6.36 16.90
N PRO A 14 -1.89 -7.07 17.04
CA PRO A 14 -1.87 -8.53 17.00
C PRO A 14 -2.60 -9.19 18.20
N ASN A 15 -2.80 -8.47 19.30
CA ASN A 15 -3.46 -9.00 20.51
C ASN A 15 -4.98 -8.80 20.47
N SER A 16 -5.45 -7.62 20.05
CA SER A 16 -6.89 -7.31 20.03
C SER A 16 -7.54 -7.43 18.65
N GLY A 17 -6.74 -7.37 17.58
CA GLY A 17 -7.24 -7.23 16.21
C GLY A 17 -7.77 -5.84 15.89
N ASP A 18 -7.57 -4.85 16.78
CA ASP A 18 -8.06 -3.50 16.58
C ASP A 18 -7.30 -2.81 15.45
N LEU A 19 -8.05 -2.17 14.57
CA LEU A 19 -7.50 -1.43 13.44
C LEU A 19 -6.89 -0.11 13.93
N PHE A 20 -5.57 0.01 13.85
CA PHE A 20 -4.83 1.21 14.21
C PHE A 20 -4.83 2.24 13.09
N ALA A 21 -4.53 1.81 11.86
CA ALA A 21 -4.47 2.69 10.70
C ALA A 21 -4.74 1.96 9.39
N VAL A 22 -5.22 2.69 8.39
CA VAL A 22 -5.41 2.18 7.03
C VAL A 22 -4.74 3.09 6.02
N CYS A 23 -3.80 2.54 5.26
CA CYS A 23 -3.27 3.19 4.06
C CYS A 23 -4.08 2.71 2.86
N PHE A 24 -4.56 3.67 2.07
CA PHE A 24 -5.28 3.37 0.83
C PHE A 24 -4.37 3.62 -0.37
N VAL A 25 -4.05 2.54 -1.07
CA VAL A 25 -3.24 2.57 -2.30
C VAL A 25 -4.17 2.58 -3.49
N TYR A 26 -4.29 3.73 -4.14
CA TYR A 26 -5.07 3.90 -5.37
C TYR A 26 -4.26 3.53 -6.61
N PRO A 27 -4.91 3.06 -7.69
CA PRO A 27 -4.28 2.83 -8.98
C PRO A 27 -3.45 4.03 -9.43
N GLY A 28 -2.17 3.82 -9.78
CA GLY A 28 -1.27 4.88 -10.24
C GLY A 28 -0.84 5.89 -9.17
N GLN A 29 -1.21 5.71 -7.90
CA GLN A 29 -0.79 6.56 -6.77
C GLN A 29 0.04 5.79 -5.73
N ARG A 30 0.63 4.65 -6.12
CA ARG A 30 1.49 3.86 -5.22
C ARG A 30 2.57 4.70 -4.58
N GLU A 31 3.32 5.46 -5.38
CA GLU A 31 4.45 6.29 -4.91
C GLU A 31 3.99 7.38 -3.92
N ASN A 32 2.74 7.85 -4.03
CA ASN A 32 2.17 8.81 -3.09
C ASN A 32 1.63 8.15 -1.81
N ALA A 33 1.29 6.86 -1.85
CA ALA A 33 0.74 6.12 -0.73
C ALA A 33 1.82 5.41 0.09
N VAL A 34 2.86 4.90 -0.58
CA VAL A 34 3.97 4.16 0.03
C VAL A 34 5.29 4.65 -0.56
N GLU A 35 6.13 5.23 0.29
CA GLU A 35 7.47 5.68 -0.06
C GLU A 35 8.51 4.74 0.55
N SER A 36 9.38 4.14 -0.27
CA SER A 36 10.52 3.35 0.24
C SER A 36 11.64 4.31 0.63
N LEU A 37 12.16 4.23 1.85
CA LEU A 37 13.33 5.01 2.23
C LEU A 37 14.56 4.39 1.54
N LEU A 38 15.17 5.14 0.61
CA LEU A 38 16.18 4.65 -0.35
C LEU A 38 17.40 3.99 0.31
N ASP A 39 17.71 4.34 1.56
CA ASP A 39 18.91 3.84 2.26
C ASP A 39 18.57 2.76 3.30
N LEU A 40 17.28 2.50 3.51
CA LEU A 40 16.73 1.69 4.56
C LEU A 40 15.76 0.68 3.95
N SER A 41 16.28 -0.40 3.37
CA SER A 41 15.49 -1.46 2.72
C SER A 41 14.48 -2.17 3.61
N ARG A 42 14.44 -1.83 4.91
CA ARG A 42 13.47 -2.33 5.89
C ARG A 42 12.43 -1.31 6.33
N TYR A 43 12.54 -0.06 5.88
CA TYR A 43 11.68 1.03 6.33
C TYR A 43 10.91 1.65 5.17
N PHE A 44 9.62 1.85 5.40
CA PHE A 44 8.66 2.36 4.42
C PHE A 44 7.85 3.48 5.07
N GLY A 45 7.66 4.59 4.36
CA GLY A 45 6.72 5.64 4.73
C GLY A 45 5.33 5.32 4.17
N LEU A 46 4.36 5.10 5.04
CA LEU A 46 2.96 4.91 4.67
C LEU A 46 2.18 6.21 4.87
N LYS A 47 1.43 6.61 3.86
CA LYS A 47 0.53 7.75 3.93
C LYS A 47 -0.86 7.28 4.36
N ILE A 48 -1.26 7.66 5.56
CA ILE A 48 -2.58 7.35 6.12
C ILE A 48 -3.48 8.58 5.95
N GLU A 49 -4.71 8.35 5.52
CA GLU A 49 -5.74 9.38 5.46
C GLU A 49 -6.82 9.04 6.48
N ASP A 50 -6.93 9.85 7.53
CA ASP A 50 -8.09 9.83 8.41
C ASP A 50 -9.21 10.61 7.69
N GLY A 51 -10.44 10.07 7.64
CA GLY A 51 -11.55 10.51 6.76
C GLY A 51 -11.94 11.99 6.81
N THR A 52 -11.27 12.78 7.66
CA THR A 52 -11.25 14.24 7.75
C THR A 52 -10.28 14.93 6.77
N ARG A 53 -9.80 14.24 5.71
CA ARG A 53 -8.77 14.71 4.74
C ARG A 53 -7.41 15.02 5.37
N LYS A 54 -7.16 14.59 6.60
CA LYS A 54 -5.85 14.73 7.23
C LYS A 54 -4.96 13.60 6.78
N GLN A 55 -3.86 13.98 6.15
CA GLN A 55 -2.84 13.05 5.69
C GLN A 55 -1.70 13.03 6.72
N VAL A 56 -1.42 11.86 7.26
CA VAL A 56 -0.31 11.62 8.19
C VAL A 56 0.62 10.58 7.58
N PHE A 57 1.91 10.73 7.83
CA PHE A 57 2.91 9.76 7.40
C PHE A 57 3.36 8.93 8.58
N ILE A 58 3.31 7.60 8.43
CA ILE A 58 3.73 6.64 9.43
C ILE A 58 4.92 5.87 8.89
N GLY A 59 6.00 5.78 9.66
CA GLY A 59 7.12 4.89 9.35
C GLY A 59 6.77 3.46 9.74
N LEU A 60 6.73 2.55 8.75
CA LEU A 60 6.69 1.12 8.94
C LEU A 60 8.11 0.56 8.85
N GLY A 61 8.52 -0.21 9.85
CA GLY A 61 9.82 -0.89 9.88
C GLY A 61 9.65 -2.39 10.07
N PHE A 62 10.30 -3.18 9.21
CA PHE A 62 10.38 -4.63 9.38
C PHE A 62 11.63 -5.02 10.16
N THR A 63 11.51 -6.07 10.97
CA THR A 63 12.64 -6.60 11.75
C THR A 63 13.58 -7.38 10.83
N GLU A 64 13.01 -8.22 9.98
CA GLU A 64 13.75 -9.02 8.99
C GLU A 64 13.76 -8.37 7.61
N ARG A 65 14.88 -8.52 6.89
CA ARG A 65 14.98 -8.02 5.50
C ARG A 65 14.10 -8.81 4.54
N ASN A 66 13.84 -10.08 4.85
CA ASN A 66 13.04 -10.96 4.01
C ASN A 66 11.57 -10.50 3.99
N GLU A 67 11.01 -10.18 5.17
CA GLU A 67 9.65 -9.62 5.28
C GLU A 67 9.52 -8.29 4.54
N ALA A 68 10.51 -7.40 4.66
CA ALA A 68 10.54 -6.14 3.93
C ALA A 68 10.57 -6.34 2.41
N PHE A 69 11.32 -7.34 1.96
CA PHE A 69 11.40 -7.70 0.54
C PHE A 69 10.06 -8.23 0.04
N ASP A 70 9.45 -9.18 0.77
CA ASP A 70 8.15 -9.76 0.43
C ASP A 70 7.06 -8.68 0.36
N PHE A 71 7.05 -7.74 1.32
CA PHE A 71 6.14 -6.60 1.31
C PHE A 71 6.28 -5.75 0.04
N ASN A 72 7.51 -5.42 -0.36
CA ASN A 72 7.75 -4.63 -1.55
C ASN A 72 7.38 -5.37 -2.85
N VAL A 73 7.60 -6.69 -2.89
CA VAL A 73 7.19 -7.55 -4.01
C VAL A 73 5.68 -7.59 -4.13
N VAL A 74 4.95 -7.82 -3.03
CA VAL A 74 3.48 -7.85 -3.02
C VAL A 74 2.90 -6.51 -3.47
N LEU A 75 3.44 -5.39 -2.99
CA LEU A 75 3.02 -4.06 -3.45
C LEU A 75 3.26 -3.85 -4.94
N SER A 76 4.44 -4.25 -5.43
CA SER A 76 4.80 -4.10 -6.85
C SER A 76 3.95 -5.00 -7.75
N ASP A 77 3.62 -6.21 -7.30
CA ASP A 77 2.77 -7.13 -8.05
C ASP A 77 1.33 -6.63 -8.11
N HIS A 78 0.80 -6.14 -6.99
CA HIS A 78 -0.52 -5.52 -6.94
C HIS A 78 -0.62 -4.31 -7.88
N GLU A 79 0.38 -3.42 -7.90
CA GLU A 79 0.41 -2.29 -8.84
C GLU A 79 0.39 -2.74 -10.30
N LYS A 80 1.21 -3.74 -10.66
CA LYS A 80 1.22 -4.31 -12.02
C LYS A 80 -0.10 -4.96 -12.38
N TYR A 81 -0.75 -5.62 -11.43
CA TYR A 81 -2.06 -6.23 -11.61
C TYR A 81 -3.12 -5.16 -11.89
N VAL A 82 -3.22 -4.14 -11.03
CA VAL A 82 -4.16 -3.03 -11.19
C VAL A 82 -3.92 -2.25 -12.49
N LYS A 83 -2.66 -2.00 -12.86
CA LYS A 83 -2.34 -1.31 -14.12
C LYS A 83 -2.84 -2.09 -15.34
N ARG A 84 -2.63 -3.41 -15.37
CA ARG A 84 -3.11 -4.28 -16.45
C ARG A 84 -4.63 -4.38 -16.51
N GLU A 85 -5.32 -4.35 -15.38
CA GLU A 85 -6.79 -4.31 -15.32
C GLU A 85 -7.31 -2.97 -15.86
N SER A 86 -6.71 -1.83 -15.47
CA SER A 86 -7.12 -0.52 -16.01
C SER A 86 -6.94 -0.43 -17.52
N GLU A 87 -5.84 -0.98 -18.06
CA GLU A 87 -5.59 -1.01 -19.52
C GLU A 87 -6.59 -1.91 -20.27
N LYS A 88 -7.15 -2.94 -19.62
CA LYS A 88 -8.17 -3.82 -20.21
C LYS A 88 -9.56 -3.19 -20.23
N GLU A 89 -9.92 -2.42 -19.21
CA GLU A 89 -11.21 -1.72 -19.18
C GLU A 89 -11.32 -0.59 -20.22
N ASP A 90 -10.21 0.09 -20.53
CA ASP A 90 -10.18 1.13 -21.56
C ASP A 90 -10.30 0.56 -22.99
N VAL A 91 -9.81 -0.65 -23.24
CA VAL A 91 -9.91 -1.31 -24.56
C VAL A 91 -11.33 -1.78 -24.88
N CYS A 92 -12.15 -2.10 -23.88
CA CYS A 92 -13.54 -2.53 -24.10
C CYS A 92 -14.55 -1.37 -24.18
N ARG A 93 -14.11 -0.12 -23.94
CA ARG A 93 -14.92 1.09 -24.11
C ARG A 93 -14.63 1.87 -25.40
N GLY A 94 -13.68 1.40 -26.21
CA GLY A 94 -13.33 1.96 -27.53
C GLY A 94 -14.16 1.39 -28.67
#